data_AF-A0A397VJE7-F1
#
_entry.id   AF-A0A397VJE7-F1
#
_cell.length_a   1.000
_cell.length_b   1.000
_cell.length_c   1.000
_cell.angle_alpha   90.00
_cell.angle_beta   90.00
_cell.angle_gamma   90.00
#
_symmetry.space_group_name_H-M   'P 1'
#
loop_
_entity.id
_entity.type
_entity.pdbx_description
1 polymer ?
#
loop_
_entity_poly.entity_id
_entity_poly.type
_entity_poly.pdbx_seq_one_letter_code
_entity_poly.pdbx_strand_id
1 'polypeptide(L)'
;MGFYSCPYTFIDGRICGKGCYRQEGCALHWKIRPRTPCGECGMPTTSSYGMCVKHSGKYRRRVNYQQKKRDELRAKIAIFENHIPDLPDSMHEEEKA
;
A
#
# COMPACT_ATOMS: atom_id res chain seq x y z
N MET A 1 25.41 -22.02 -20.01
CA MET A 1 24.30 -21.67 -19.10
C MET A 1 24.85 -20.78 -18.01
N GLY A 2 24.47 -19.50 -17.97
CA GLY A 2 24.92 -18.59 -16.93
C GLY A 2 24.21 -18.90 -15.62
N PHE A 3 24.96 -19.22 -14.57
CA PHE A 3 24.42 -19.27 -13.22
C PHE A 3 24.36 -17.85 -12.67
N TYR A 4 23.16 -17.38 -12.35
CA TYR A 4 22.96 -16.14 -11.61
C TYR A 4 23.06 -16.42 -10.11
N SER A 5 23.45 -15.43 -9.33
CA SER A 5 23.31 -15.47 -7.87
C SER A 5 22.02 -14.78 -7.47
N CYS A 6 21.30 -15.37 -6.51
CA CYS A 6 20.05 -14.77 -6.02
C CYS A 6 20.33 -13.43 -5.34
N PRO A 7 19.75 -12.30 -5.83
CA PRO A 7 20.05 -10.95 -5.32
C PRO A 7 19.28 -10.60 -4.04
N TYR A 8 18.51 -11.53 -3.49
CA TYR A 8 17.65 -11.27 -2.33
C TYR A 8 18.47 -10.91 -1.08
N THR A 9 18.16 -9.77 -0.46
CA THR A 9 18.76 -9.29 0.77
C THR A 9 17.87 -9.57 1.98
N PHE A 10 18.46 -10.22 3.00
CA PHE A 10 17.84 -10.39 4.30
C PHE A 10 17.86 -9.07 5.10
N ILE A 11 17.07 -9.01 6.17
CA ILE A 11 17.03 -7.84 7.08
C ILE A 11 18.40 -7.57 7.70
N ASP A 12 19.17 -8.63 7.97
CA ASP A 12 20.54 -8.54 8.50
C ASP A 12 21.56 -8.04 7.46
N GLY A 13 21.14 -7.66 6.25
CA GLY A 13 22.02 -7.24 5.16
C GLY A 13 22.70 -8.39 4.41
N ARG A 14 22.55 -9.63 4.86
CA ARG A 14 23.07 -10.82 4.15
C ARG A 14 22.38 -10.98 2.80
N ILE A 15 23.13 -11.34 1.78
CA ILE A 15 22.59 -11.70 0.45
C ILE A 15 22.38 -13.21 0.41
N CYS A 16 21.28 -13.68 -0.18
CA CYS A 16 21.00 -15.10 -0.31
C CYS A 16 22.09 -15.82 -1.11
N GLY A 17 22.51 -15.26 -2.25
CA GLY A 17 23.67 -15.72 -3.01
C GLY A 17 23.55 -17.12 -3.62
N LYS A 18 22.44 -17.83 -3.40
CA LYS A 18 22.19 -19.16 -3.98
C LYS A 18 22.24 -19.07 -5.51
N GLY A 19 22.95 -20.00 -6.12
CA GLY A 19 22.96 -20.18 -7.57
C GLY A 19 21.55 -20.45 -8.09
N CYS A 20 21.15 -19.74 -9.14
CA CYS A 20 19.87 -19.88 -9.79
C CYS A 20 19.98 -19.64 -11.30
N TYR A 21 19.05 -20.21 -12.05
CA TYR A 21 18.99 -20.02 -13.51
C TYR A 21 18.24 -18.75 -13.92
N ARG A 22 17.66 -18.03 -12.94
CA ARG A 22 16.87 -16.80 -13.14
C ARG A 22 17.57 -15.60 -12.55
N GLN A 23 17.48 -14.48 -13.26
CA GLN A 23 17.99 -13.17 -12.80
C GLN A 23 17.18 -12.61 -11.64
N GLU A 24 15.87 -12.87 -11.62
CA GLU A 24 14.94 -12.37 -10.59
C GLU A 24 15.23 -12.95 -9.20
N GLY A 25 15.80 -14.16 -9.14
CA GLY A 25 16.18 -14.84 -7.90
C GLY A 25 15.96 -16.34 -7.93
N CYS A 26 16.30 -16.98 -6.81
CA CYS A 26 16.11 -18.42 -6.66
C CYS A 26 14.62 -18.79 -6.52
N ALA A 27 14.30 -20.10 -6.58
CA ALA A 27 12.93 -20.59 -6.51
C ALA A 27 12.12 -20.14 -5.28
N LEU A 28 12.80 -19.75 -4.19
CA LEU A 28 12.16 -19.16 -3.01
C LEU A 28 11.92 -17.66 -3.14
N HIS A 29 12.81 -16.93 -3.82
CA HIS A 29 12.83 -15.47 -3.81
C HIS A 29 12.35 -14.81 -5.11
N TRP A 30 12.18 -15.55 -6.21
CA TRP A 30 11.78 -14.98 -7.51
C TRP A 30 10.43 -14.24 -7.50
N LYS A 31 9.48 -14.63 -6.63
CA LYS A 31 8.20 -13.93 -6.44
C LYS A 31 8.20 -12.97 -5.26
N ILE A 32 9.28 -12.92 -4.48
CA ILE A 32 9.32 -12.09 -3.27
C ILE A 32 9.72 -10.68 -3.67
N ARG A 33 8.96 -9.69 -3.17
CA ARG A 33 9.30 -8.28 -3.39
C ARG A 33 10.69 -7.98 -2.80
N PRO A 34 11.56 -7.29 -3.56
CA PRO A 34 12.87 -6.87 -3.05
C PRO A 34 12.68 -5.94 -1.86
N ARG A 35 13.60 -6.00 -0.91
CA ARG A 35 13.58 -5.15 0.28
C ARG A 35 14.12 -3.77 -0.09
N THR A 36 13.35 -2.74 0.19
CA THR A 36 13.80 -1.36 0.03
C THR A 36 14.66 -0.97 1.22
N PRO A 37 15.78 -0.25 1.03
CA PRO A 37 16.54 0.28 2.14
C PRO A 37 15.73 1.36 2.86
N CYS A 38 15.91 1.48 4.18
CA CYS A 38 15.34 2.56 4.96
C CYS A 38 15.93 3.90 4.52
N GLY A 39 15.09 4.90 4.28
CA GLY A 39 15.55 6.23 3.86
C GLY A 39 16.49 6.95 4.84
N GLU A 40 16.45 6.61 6.14
CA GLU A 40 17.29 7.26 7.16
C GLU A 40 18.55 6.45 7.52
N CYS A 41 18.44 5.12 7.67
CA CYS A 41 19.57 4.29 8.11
C CYS A 41 20.07 3.27 7.08
N GLY A 42 19.49 3.23 5.87
CA GLY A 42 19.89 2.30 4.81
C GLY A 42 19.54 0.82 5.06
N MET A 43 19.10 0.46 6.26
CA MET A 43 18.78 -0.94 6.59
C MET A 43 17.64 -1.47 5.71
N PRO A 44 17.77 -2.67 5.12
CA PRO A 44 16.71 -3.26 4.32
C PRO A 44 15.44 -3.45 5.15
N THR A 45 14.34 -2.90 4.68
CA THR A 45 13.06 -2.89 5.37
C THR A 45 11.98 -3.67 4.59
N THR A 46 11.07 -4.30 5.33
CA THR A 46 9.80 -4.83 4.80
C THR A 46 8.71 -3.78 4.70
N SER A 47 8.92 -2.64 5.34
CA SER A 47 7.90 -1.62 5.48
C SER A 47 7.53 -1.02 4.14
N SER A 48 6.22 -1.00 3.86
CA SER A 48 5.65 -0.32 2.69
C SER A 48 5.94 1.18 2.68
N TYR A 49 6.25 1.78 3.83
CA TYR A 49 6.58 3.21 3.95
C TYR A 49 8.03 3.53 3.56
N GLY A 50 8.86 2.54 3.20
CA GLY A 50 10.28 2.74 2.91
C GLY A 50 11.13 3.11 4.14
N MET A 51 10.58 2.89 5.35
CA MET A 51 11.23 3.21 6.62
C MET A 51 11.34 1.96 7.50
N CYS A 52 12.45 1.77 8.20
CA CYS A 52 12.56 0.70 9.19
C CYS A 52 11.62 0.95 10.38
N VAL A 53 11.41 -0.06 11.22
CA VAL A 53 10.49 0.04 12.36
C VAL A 53 10.80 1.24 13.25
N LYS A 54 12.09 1.48 13.55
CA LYS A 54 12.56 2.61 14.36
C LYS A 54 12.19 3.98 13.78
N HIS A 55 12.36 4.17 12.47
CA HIS A 55 12.10 5.47 11.81
C HIS A 55 10.67 5.61 11.26
N SER A 56 9.89 4.52 11.26
CA SER A 56 8.52 4.53 10.70
C SER A 56 7.53 5.36 11.52
N GLY A 57 7.83 5.68 12.79
CA GLY A 57 6.90 6.33 13.71
C GLY A 57 6.37 7.68 13.22
N LYS A 58 7.25 8.56 12.71
CA LYS A 58 6.86 9.87 12.17
C LYS A 58 5.93 9.74 10.97
N TYR A 59 6.23 8.81 10.07
CA TYR A 59 5.44 8.54 8.86
C TYR A 59 4.08 7.95 9.20
N ARG A 60 4.03 6.96 10.10
CA ARG A 60 2.77 6.38 10.61
C ARG A 60 1.86 7.46 11.21
N ARG A 61 2.41 8.37 12.03
CA ARG A 61 1.65 9.46 12.64
C ARG A 61 1.05 10.39 11.57
N ARG A 62 1.83 10.77 10.55
CA ARG A 62 1.36 11.61 9.44
C ARG A 62 0.23 10.93 8.66
N VAL A 63 0.41 9.67 8.28
CA VAL A 63 -0.62 8.91 7.53
C VAL A 63 -1.88 8.76 8.36
N ASN A 64 -1.76 8.44 9.65
CA ASN A 64 -2.91 8.34 10.56
C ASN A 64 -3.68 9.66 10.67
N TYR A 65 -2.98 10.79 10.78
CA TYR A 65 -3.61 12.10 10.81
C TYR A 65 -4.37 12.41 9.51
N GLN A 66 -3.77 12.10 8.35
CA GLN A 66 -4.42 12.27 7.05
C GLN A 66 -5.66 11.39 6.90
N GLN A 67 -5.58 10.12 7.34
CA GLN A 67 -6.73 9.20 7.35
C GLN A 67 -7.86 9.74 8.20
N LYS A 68 -7.59 10.19 9.44
CA LYS A 68 -8.61 10.81 10.30
C LYS A 68 -9.32 11.97 9.62
N LYS A 69 -8.59 12.88 8.96
CA LYS A 69 -9.21 13.97 8.19
C LYS A 69 -10.10 13.49 7.04
N ARG A 70 -9.68 12.45 6.33
CA ARG A 70 -10.47 11.85 5.24
C ARG A 70 -11.73 11.18 5.80
N ASP A 71 -11.62 10.49 6.92
CA ASP A 71 -12.74 9.84 7.59
C ASP A 71 -13.73 10.87 8.13
N GLU A 72 -13.26 11.97 8.71
CA GLU A 72 -14.10 13.10 9.14
C GLU A 72 -14.84 13.73 7.95
N LEU A 73 -14.16 13.95 6.82
CA LEU A 73 -14.81 14.47 5.61
C LEU A 73 -15.85 13.48 5.08
N ARG A 74 -15.51 12.19 5.04
CA ARG A 74 -16.41 11.13 4.60
C ARG A 74 -17.65 11.03 5.50
N ALA A 75 -17.47 11.16 6.81
CA ALA A 75 -18.58 11.20 7.76
C ALA A 75 -19.48 12.41 7.53
N LYS A 76 -18.91 13.60 7.27
CA LYS A 76 -19.68 14.80 6.93
C LYS A 76 -20.47 14.66 5.63
N ILE A 77 -19.84 14.08 4.59
CA ILE A 77 -20.50 13.79 3.32
C ILE A 77 -21.65 12.80 3.56
N ALA A 78 -21.41 11.71 4.29
CA ALA A 78 -22.44 10.74 4.60
C ALA A 78 -23.61 11.37 5.38
N ILE A 79 -23.35 12.26 6.34
CA ILE A 79 -24.41 12.99 7.05
C ILE A 79 -25.21 13.85 6.08
N PHE A 80 -24.55 14.56 5.15
CA PHE A 80 -25.21 15.39 4.15
C PHE A 80 -26.05 14.56 3.17
N GLU A 81 -25.52 13.46 2.64
CA GLU A 81 -26.23 12.53 1.76
C GLU A 81 -27.45 11.91 2.44
N ASN A 82 -27.34 11.56 3.73
CA ASN A 82 -28.48 11.07 4.53
C ASN A 82 -29.52 12.16 4.88
N HIS A 83 -29.21 13.44 4.66
CA HIS A 83 -30.09 14.57 4.94
C HIS A 83 -30.76 15.16 3.69
N ILE A 84 -30.47 14.61 2.50
CA ILE A 84 -31.25 14.87 1.28
C ILE A 84 -32.54 14.04 1.42
N PRO A 85 -33.73 14.66 1.52
CA PRO A 85 -34.97 13.89 1.44
C PRO A 85 -35.00 13.19 0.08
N ASP A 86 -35.37 11.91 0.05
CA ASP A 86 -35.74 11.22 -1.19
C ASP A 86 -36.67 12.15 -1.98
N LEU A 87 -36.20 12.62 -3.14
CA LEU A 87 -37.07 13.29 -4.09
C LEU A 87 -37.97 12.17 -4.63
N PRO A 88 -39.30 12.20 -4.42
CA PRO A 88 -40.14 11.08 -4.83
C PRO A 88 -40.11 10.95 -6.37
N ASP A 89 -39.79 9.75 -6.85
CA ASP A 89 -40.08 9.29 -8.21
C ASP A 89 -41.61 9.20 -8.40
N SER A 90 -42.25 10.32 -8.74
CA SER A 90 -43.57 10.32 -9.41
C SER A 90 -43.78 11.72 -9.97
N MET A 91 -43.97 11.90 -11.27
CA MET A 91 -45.24 11.60 -11.94
C MET A 91 -45.01 10.89 -13.29
N HIS A 92 -45.48 9.65 -13.41
CA HIS A 92 -46.16 9.25 -14.64
C HIS A 92 -47.53 9.91 -14.60
N GLU A 93 -47.82 10.82 -15.52
CA GLU A 93 -49.17 10.98 -16.03
C GLU A 93 -49.12 10.96 -17.55
N GLU A 94 -50.01 10.14 -18.09
CA GLU A 94 -50.28 9.91 -19.50
C GLU A 94 -50.62 11.22 -20.21
N GLU A 95 -50.00 11.49 -21.35
CA GLU A 95 -50.65 12.29 -22.39
C GLU A 95 -50.95 11.36 -23.57
N LYS A 96 -52.11 10.71 -23.47
CA LYS A 96 -52.86 10.18 -24.59
C LYS A 96 -54.05 11.10 -24.82
N ALA A 97 -53.95 11.98 -25.81
CA ALA A 97 -55.07 12.51 -26.57
C ALA A 97 -54.61 12.89 -27.98
#